data_AF-A0A662HSA4-F1
#
_entry.id   AF-A0A662HSA4-F1
#
_cell.length_a   1.000
_cell.length_b   1.000
_cell.length_c   1.000
_cell.angle_alpha   90.00
_cell.angle_beta   90.00
_cell.angle_gamma   90.00
#
_symmetry.space_group_name_H-M   'P 1'
#
loop_
_entity.id
_entity.type
_entity.pdbx_description
1 polymer ?
#
loop_
_entity_poly.entity_id
_entity_poly.type
_entity_poly.pdbx_seq_one_letter_code
_entity_poly.pdbx_strand_id
1 'polypeptide(L)'
;MDLGLKCTLIAVAQLIIILYLASNIQAFIIANIYVIWAFISLSLIVASIILESPIAALTETFSAILSLLTVKKVLSICLMFTPEYKLAMLMMNIDNIVGNPVTYAITFSAFIASYYSWSLILKRGDIVIDRIKDLKISIKGFQKTLLAKSFIIIAIASLITLVKPMGFYEEIVYILGVIFSLSLLVLKGHKISRNLYAIASWISLPYAMFKGVATESMVEEEKAIEGVKIGRIVSRLVYGKPANVWLKEKLHIPKSPSWYWRVESGTYTYNPYSQINYHILIAGSSGTGKSSLAKKLIKELYYQWAIPCLVIDPHNEYVKVIEELGGIVVDASKISINPLELDECS
;
A
#
# COMPACT_ATOMS: atom_id res chain seq x y z
N MET A 1 -9.17 0.17 -3.44
CA MET A 1 -8.79 1.56 -3.11
C MET A 1 -7.38 1.53 -2.52
N ASP A 2 -6.44 2.25 -3.11
CA ASP A 2 -5.04 2.35 -2.67
C ASP A 2 -4.94 2.90 -1.23
N LEU A 3 -3.98 2.43 -0.43
CA LEU A 3 -3.81 2.81 0.97
C LEU A 3 -3.62 4.33 1.10
N GLY A 4 -2.89 4.98 0.19
CA GLY A 4 -2.75 6.44 0.19
C GLY A 4 -4.08 7.18 0.06
N LEU A 5 -5.01 6.68 -0.75
CA LEU A 5 -6.34 7.29 -0.89
C LEU A 5 -7.20 7.02 0.36
N LYS A 6 -7.11 5.80 0.93
CA LYS A 6 -7.77 5.47 2.21
C LYS A 6 -7.31 6.40 3.32
N CYS A 7 -6.00 6.55 3.53
CA CYS A 7 -5.47 7.42 4.56
C CYS A 7 -5.90 8.87 4.35
N THR A 8 -5.89 9.36 3.11
CA THR A 8 -6.31 10.75 2.84
C THR A 8 -7.79 10.98 3.13
N LEU A 9 -8.66 10.02 2.79
CA LEU A 9 -10.09 10.11 3.09
C LEU A 9 -10.37 10.10 4.60
N ILE A 10 -9.66 9.24 5.35
CA ILE A 10 -9.78 9.22 6.82
C ILE A 10 -9.25 10.53 7.41
N ALA A 11 -8.12 11.05 6.92
CA ALA A 11 -7.54 12.32 7.40
C ALA A 11 -8.49 13.50 7.20
N VAL A 12 -9.13 13.57 6.03
CA VAL A 12 -10.12 14.61 5.72
C VAL A 12 -11.37 14.45 6.59
N ALA A 13 -11.85 13.22 6.80
CA ALA A 13 -12.99 12.97 7.67
C ALA A 13 -12.68 13.35 9.14
N GLN A 14 -11.51 12.97 9.65
CA GLN A 14 -11.04 13.38 10.98
C GLN A 14 -10.93 14.90 11.08
N LEU A 15 -10.32 15.56 10.10
CA LEU A 15 -10.20 17.02 10.05
C LEU A 15 -11.56 17.72 10.11
N ILE A 16 -12.55 17.25 9.35
CA ILE A 16 -13.92 17.81 9.37
C ILE A 16 -14.54 17.68 10.75
N ILE A 17 -14.41 16.51 11.40
CA ILE A 17 -14.97 16.29 12.73
C ILE A 17 -14.25 17.14 13.79
N ILE A 18 -12.93 17.27 13.72
CA ILE A 18 -12.16 18.14 14.62
C ILE A 18 -12.61 19.60 14.45
N LEU A 19 -12.78 20.07 13.22
CA LEU A 19 -13.28 21.43 12.96
C LEU A 19 -14.70 21.63 13.47
N TYR A 20 -15.58 20.64 13.31
CA TYR A 20 -16.93 20.69 13.86
C TYR A 20 -16.92 20.83 15.39
N LEU A 21 -16.14 19.99 16.08
CA LEU A 21 -15.98 20.07 17.53
C LEU A 21 -15.39 21.42 17.97
N ALA A 22 -14.35 21.89 17.27
CA ALA A 22 -13.69 23.17 17.54
C ALA A 22 -14.60 24.39 17.26
N SER A 23 -15.59 24.26 16.39
CA SER A 23 -16.53 25.35 16.07
C SER A 23 -17.63 25.56 17.11
N ASN A 24 -17.81 24.63 18.05
CA ASN A 24 -18.91 24.68 19.00
C ASN A 24 -18.63 25.68 20.13
N ILE A 25 -19.34 26.82 20.09
CA ILE A 25 -19.15 27.99 20.96
C ILE A 25 -19.68 27.75 22.39
N GLN A 26 -20.62 26.82 22.58
CA GLN A 26 -21.30 26.61 23.86
C GLN A 26 -20.52 25.74 24.85
N ALA A 27 -19.53 24.98 24.39
CA ALA A 27 -18.70 24.17 25.27
C ALA A 27 -17.64 25.06 25.92
N PHE A 28 -17.61 25.10 27.26
CA PHE A 28 -16.49 25.67 28.02
C PHE A 28 -15.17 25.21 27.37
N ILE A 29 -14.27 26.15 27.07
CA ILE A 29 -13.03 25.94 26.29
C ILE A 29 -12.27 24.68 26.76
N ILE A 30 -12.28 24.43 28.07
CA ILE A 30 -11.63 23.29 28.71
C ILE A 30 -12.36 21.96 28.44
N ALA A 31 -13.69 21.92 28.51
CA ALA A 31 -14.43 20.68 28.25
C ALA A 31 -14.30 20.24 26.79
N ASN A 32 -14.26 21.20 25.86
CA ASN A 32 -14.20 20.91 24.43
C ASN A 32 -12.84 20.30 24.02
N ILE A 33 -11.73 20.75 24.61
CA ILE A 33 -10.41 20.22 24.25
C ILE A 33 -10.22 18.76 24.67
N TYR A 34 -10.78 18.34 25.81
CA TYR A 34 -10.76 16.92 26.22
C TYR A 34 -11.58 16.03 25.27
N VAL A 35 -12.73 16.52 24.78
CA VAL A 35 -13.55 15.80 23.80
C VAL A 35 -12.78 15.64 22.49
N ILE A 36 -12.08 16.67 22.04
CA ILE A 36 -11.24 16.61 20.85
C ILE A 36 -10.09 15.61 21.03
N TRP A 37 -9.41 15.59 22.18
CA TRP A 37 -8.35 14.62 22.46
C TRP A 37 -8.86 13.18 22.55
N ALA A 38 -10.01 12.96 23.18
CA ALA A 38 -10.67 11.67 23.21
C ALA A 38 -11.03 11.22 21.78
N PHE A 39 -11.54 12.14 20.95
CA PHE A 39 -11.82 11.85 19.54
C PHE A 39 -10.55 11.51 18.76
N ILE A 40 -9.48 12.30 18.87
CA ILE A 40 -8.20 12.04 18.19
C ILE A 40 -7.67 10.64 18.55
N SER A 41 -7.60 10.33 19.84
CA SER A 41 -7.10 9.01 20.29
C SER A 41 -7.97 7.85 19.79
N LEU A 42 -9.31 7.97 19.89
CA LEU A 42 -10.24 6.95 19.40
C LEU A 42 -10.15 6.80 17.87
N SER A 43 -10.08 7.90 17.15
CA SER A 43 -10.00 7.91 15.69
C SER A 43 -8.73 7.24 15.17
N LEU A 44 -7.60 7.41 15.86
CA LEU A 44 -6.34 6.72 15.55
C LEU A 44 -6.48 5.21 15.73
N ILE A 45 -7.09 4.77 16.83
CA ILE A 45 -7.31 3.34 17.11
C ILE A 45 -8.25 2.73 16.07
N VAL A 46 -9.32 3.44 15.69
CA VAL A 46 -10.23 2.98 14.63
C VAL A 46 -9.52 2.96 13.27
N ALA A 47 -8.74 3.99 12.96
CA ALA A 47 -7.97 4.08 11.72
C ALA A 47 -6.93 2.96 11.61
N SER A 48 -6.27 2.56 12.71
CA SER A 48 -5.29 1.46 12.68
C SER A 48 -5.93 0.12 12.34
N ILE A 49 -7.18 -0.09 12.74
CA ILE A 49 -7.98 -1.26 12.36
C ILE A 49 -8.38 -1.19 10.89
N ILE A 50 -8.93 -0.05 10.44
CA ILE A 50 -9.41 0.12 9.06
C ILE A 50 -8.28 0.06 8.02
N LEU A 51 -7.13 0.66 8.34
CA LEU A 51 -5.96 0.72 7.48
C LEU A 51 -5.07 -0.51 7.60
N GLU A 52 -5.36 -1.38 8.57
CA GLU A 52 -4.53 -2.54 8.93
C GLU A 52 -3.04 -2.18 9.16
N SER A 53 -2.78 -0.96 9.62
CA SER A 53 -1.44 -0.42 9.84
C SER A 53 -1.49 0.72 10.86
N PRO A 54 -0.96 0.50 12.09
CA PRO A 54 -0.82 1.55 13.08
C PRO A 54 0.08 2.70 12.61
N ILE A 55 1.10 2.45 11.79
CA ILE A 55 1.96 3.51 11.24
C ILE A 55 1.21 4.37 10.23
N ALA A 56 0.40 3.76 9.36
CA ALA A 56 -0.44 4.49 8.43
C ALA A 56 -1.48 5.35 9.18
N ALA A 57 -2.08 4.80 10.23
CA ALA A 57 -3.00 5.52 11.11
C ALA A 57 -2.32 6.69 11.83
N LEU A 58 -1.11 6.50 12.38
CA LEU A 58 -0.36 7.59 12.99
C LEU A 58 -0.10 8.73 12.01
N THR A 59 0.35 8.39 10.80
CA THR A 59 0.67 9.36 9.75
C THR A 59 -0.57 10.14 9.31
N GLU A 60 -1.71 9.43 9.20
CA GLU A 60 -3.01 9.99 8.88
C GLU A 60 -3.51 10.95 9.97
N THR A 61 -3.43 10.55 11.25
CA THR A 61 -3.87 11.38 12.37
C THR A 61 -2.99 12.62 12.55
N PHE A 62 -1.66 12.49 12.40
CA PHE A 62 -0.75 13.66 12.38
C PHE A 62 -1.05 14.60 11.22
N SER A 63 -1.33 14.03 10.04
CA SER A 63 -1.74 14.80 8.87
C SER A 63 -3.02 15.59 9.18
N ALA A 64 -4.04 15.00 9.80
CA ALA A 64 -5.27 15.69 10.18
C ALA A 64 -5.01 16.84 11.17
N ILE A 65 -4.22 16.61 12.23
CA ILE A 65 -3.90 17.65 13.24
C ILE A 65 -3.13 18.81 12.61
N LEU A 66 -2.06 18.53 11.87
CA LEU A 66 -1.21 19.58 11.28
C LEU A 66 -1.90 20.29 10.10
N SER A 67 -2.88 19.66 9.47
CA SER A 67 -3.73 20.30 8.44
C SER A 67 -4.57 21.46 8.99
N LEU A 68 -4.78 21.51 10.31
CA LEU A 68 -5.43 22.66 10.94
C LEU A 68 -4.63 23.95 10.74
N LEU A 69 -3.31 23.91 10.55
CA LEU A 69 -2.51 25.09 10.20
C LEU A 69 -2.85 25.64 8.82
N THR A 70 -3.07 24.75 7.84
CA THR A 70 -3.54 25.14 6.51
C THR A 70 -4.92 25.80 6.61
N VAL A 71 -5.83 25.22 7.41
CA VAL A 71 -7.17 25.79 7.65
C VAL A 71 -7.08 27.14 8.37
N LYS A 72 -6.23 27.25 9.39
CA LYS A 72 -5.95 28.51 10.11
C LYS A 72 -5.51 29.60 9.13
N LYS A 73 -4.75 29.25 8.08
CA LYS A 73 -4.23 30.23 7.10
C LYS A 73 -5.34 30.74 6.21
N VAL A 74 -6.21 29.85 5.78
CA VAL A 74 -7.41 30.24 5.04
C VAL A 74 -8.30 31.13 5.92
N LEU A 75 -8.52 30.74 7.19
CA LEU A 75 -9.32 31.52 8.14
C LEU A 75 -8.73 32.90 8.43
N SER A 76 -7.41 33.01 8.59
CA SER A 76 -6.75 34.28 8.86
C SER A 76 -6.94 35.25 7.70
N ILE A 77 -6.83 34.77 6.46
CA ILE A 77 -7.11 35.52 5.24
C ILE A 77 -8.59 35.92 5.19
N CYS A 78 -9.53 35.00 5.44
CA CYS A 78 -10.97 35.30 5.46
C CYS A 78 -11.31 36.40 6.49
N LEU A 79 -10.73 36.33 7.69
CA LEU A 79 -10.89 37.34 8.75
C LEU A 79 -10.40 38.74 8.35
N MET A 80 -9.57 38.87 7.31
CA MET A 80 -9.19 40.18 6.75
C MET A 80 -10.37 40.86 6.05
N PHE A 81 -11.26 40.08 5.43
CA PHE A 81 -12.39 40.58 4.65
C PHE A 81 -13.70 40.58 5.45
N THR A 82 -13.88 39.58 6.32
CA THR A 82 -15.09 39.41 7.13
C THR A 82 -14.71 39.20 8.60
N PRO A 83 -14.62 40.28 9.41
CA PRO A 83 -14.28 40.18 10.83
C PRO A 83 -15.46 39.63 11.63
N GLU A 84 -15.62 38.31 11.61
CA GLU A 84 -16.64 37.61 12.40
C GLU A 84 -16.05 37.00 13.68
N TYR A 85 -16.72 37.24 14.80
CA TYR A 85 -16.34 36.68 16.10
C TYR A 85 -16.24 35.15 16.10
N LYS A 86 -17.15 34.46 15.40
CA LYS A 86 -17.16 32.99 15.31
C LYS A 86 -15.90 32.44 14.65
N LEU A 87 -15.45 33.09 13.57
CA LEU A 87 -14.21 32.72 12.87
C LEU A 87 -12.97 32.97 13.74
N ALA A 88 -12.96 34.07 14.51
CA ALA A 88 -11.88 34.35 15.45
C ALA A 88 -11.81 33.33 16.59
N MET A 89 -12.96 32.93 17.15
CA MET A 89 -13.04 31.86 18.16
C MET A 89 -12.57 30.51 17.62
N LEU A 90 -12.97 30.14 16.39
CA LEU A 90 -12.47 28.93 15.74
C LEU A 90 -10.95 28.96 15.58
N MET A 91 -10.37 30.11 15.22
CA MET A 91 -8.92 30.28 15.09
C MET A 91 -8.21 30.07 16.44
N MET A 92 -8.74 30.63 17.53
CA MET A 92 -8.21 30.42 18.89
C MET A 92 -8.31 28.95 19.32
N ASN A 93 -9.40 28.26 18.97
CA ASN A 93 -9.55 26.84 19.28
C ASN A 93 -8.55 25.97 18.49
N ILE A 94 -8.26 26.32 17.23
CA ILE A 94 -7.21 25.66 16.46
C ILE A 94 -5.85 25.82 17.15
N ASP A 95 -5.54 27.02 17.66
CA ASP A 95 -4.26 27.28 18.35
C ASP A 95 -4.11 26.43 19.61
N ASN A 96 -5.20 26.28 20.36
CA ASN A 96 -5.23 25.41 21.53
C ASN A 96 -5.07 23.93 21.20
N ILE A 97 -5.41 23.49 19.98
CA ILE A 97 -5.23 22.09 19.55
C ILE A 97 -3.79 21.87 19.05
N VAL A 98 -3.34 22.68 18.09
CA VAL A 98 -2.06 22.48 17.40
C VAL A 98 -0.87 22.91 18.26
N GLY A 99 -1.02 23.99 19.02
CA GLY A 99 0.05 24.51 19.88
C GLY A 99 0.20 23.76 21.20
N ASN A 100 -0.75 22.91 21.57
CA ASN A 100 -0.74 22.23 22.86
C ASN A 100 0.06 20.92 22.80
N PRO A 101 1.15 20.79 23.61
CA PRO A 101 1.97 19.57 23.62
C PRO A 101 1.20 18.32 24.04
N VAL A 102 0.12 18.48 24.82
CA VAL A 102 -0.73 17.37 25.28
C VAL A 102 -1.44 16.69 24.11
N THR A 103 -1.81 17.42 23.05
CA THR A 103 -2.40 16.85 21.84
C THR A 103 -1.48 15.78 21.24
N TYR A 104 -0.18 16.08 21.16
CA TYR A 104 0.81 15.15 20.63
C TYR A 104 1.10 14.00 21.59
N ALA A 105 1.19 14.29 22.89
CA ALA A 105 1.37 13.25 23.91
C ALA A 105 0.25 12.20 23.84
N ILE A 106 -1.01 12.64 23.76
CA ILE A 106 -2.18 11.75 23.64
C ILE A 106 -2.14 10.95 22.33
N THR A 107 -1.79 11.61 21.21
CA THR A 107 -1.65 10.93 19.91
C THR A 107 -0.58 9.84 19.98
N PHE A 108 0.58 10.12 20.58
CA PHE A 108 1.65 9.15 20.77
C PHE A 108 1.25 8.01 21.73
N SER A 109 0.57 8.32 22.83
CA SER A 109 0.07 7.29 23.75
C SER A 109 -0.95 6.36 23.07
N ALA A 110 -1.88 6.92 22.30
CA ALA A 110 -2.84 6.13 21.51
C ALA A 110 -2.14 5.27 20.46
N PHE A 111 -1.12 5.82 19.79
CA PHE A 111 -0.29 5.05 18.85
C PHE A 111 0.44 3.90 19.51
N ILE A 112 1.10 4.12 20.66
CA ILE A 112 1.78 3.07 21.40
C ILE A 112 0.78 1.97 21.76
N ALA A 113 -0.37 2.32 22.34
CA ALA A 113 -1.41 1.36 22.69
C ALA A 113 -1.90 0.58 21.45
N SER A 114 -2.14 1.27 20.34
CA SER A 114 -2.56 0.66 19.08
C SER A 114 -1.49 -0.24 18.49
N TYR A 115 -0.22 0.15 18.52
CA TYR A 115 0.90 -0.60 17.97
C TYR A 115 1.18 -1.86 18.79
N TYR A 116 1.15 -1.75 20.12
CA TYR A 116 1.26 -2.90 21.01
C TYR A 116 0.12 -3.90 20.79
N SER A 117 -1.12 -3.41 20.68
CA SER A 117 -2.27 -4.24 20.36
C SER A 117 -2.09 -4.96 19.01
N TRP A 118 -1.66 -4.24 17.98
CA TRP A 118 -1.42 -4.79 16.65
C TRP A 118 -0.30 -5.84 16.62
N SER A 119 0.86 -5.51 17.19
CA SER A 119 2.05 -6.35 17.14
C SER A 119 1.95 -7.60 18.03
N LEU A 120 1.37 -7.48 19.23
CA LEU A 120 1.34 -8.58 20.21
C LEU A 120 0.06 -9.40 20.15
N ILE A 121 -1.10 -8.76 20.01
CA ILE A 121 -2.40 -9.43 20.10
C ILE A 121 -2.82 -9.99 18.75
N LEU A 122 -2.68 -9.18 17.68
CA LEU A 122 -3.09 -9.60 16.33
C LEU A 122 -1.99 -10.39 15.58
N LYS A 123 -0.73 -10.34 16.04
CA LYS A 123 0.44 -10.98 15.41
C LYS A 123 0.54 -10.69 13.90
N ARG A 124 0.12 -9.50 13.48
CA ARG A 124 0.21 -9.05 12.08
C ARG A 124 1.46 -8.17 11.92
N GLY A 125 2.19 -8.36 10.83
CA GLY A 125 3.21 -7.40 10.40
C GLY A 125 2.54 -6.09 10.02
N ASP A 126 3.24 -4.96 10.17
CA ASP A 126 2.75 -3.69 9.64
C ASP A 126 3.11 -3.61 8.15
N ILE A 127 2.10 -3.46 7.30
CA ILE A 127 2.21 -3.38 5.84
C ILE A 127 3.23 -2.31 5.42
N VAL A 128 3.31 -1.19 6.17
CA VAL A 128 4.26 -0.10 5.90
C VAL A 128 5.70 -0.54 6.17
N ILE A 129 5.95 -1.27 7.27
CA ILE A 129 7.29 -1.76 7.64
C ILE A 129 7.79 -2.77 6.60
N ASP A 130 6.93 -3.69 6.18
CA ASP A 130 7.30 -4.72 5.22
C ASP A 130 7.74 -4.09 3.89
N ARG A 131 7.09 -3.00 3.45
CA ARG A 131 7.48 -2.29 2.22
C ARG A 131 8.72 -1.42 2.35
N ILE A 132 8.99 -0.82 3.52
CA ILE A 132 10.24 -0.08 3.74
C ILE A 132 11.45 -1.01 3.55
N LYS A 133 11.32 -2.30 3.88
CA LYS A 133 12.37 -3.30 3.64
C LYS A 133 12.54 -3.65 2.16
N ASP A 134 11.46 -3.62 1.39
CA ASP A 134 11.45 -3.97 -0.04
C ASP A 134 11.77 -2.77 -0.96
N LEU A 135 11.84 -1.55 -0.41
CA LEU A 135 12.15 -0.31 -1.12
C LEU A 135 13.61 -0.30 -1.60
N LYS A 136 13.85 -0.84 -2.80
CA LYS A 136 15.06 -0.55 -3.57
C LYS A 136 14.93 0.87 -4.14
N ILE A 137 15.47 1.85 -3.41
CA ILE A 137 15.50 3.24 -3.86
C ILE A 137 16.41 3.33 -5.10
N SER A 138 15.80 3.23 -6.29
CA SER A 138 16.47 3.51 -7.55
C SER A 138 16.49 5.03 -7.75
N ILE A 139 17.62 5.65 -7.43
CA ILE A 139 17.88 7.09 -7.67
C ILE A 139 18.20 7.31 -9.16
N LYS A 140 17.41 6.72 -10.08
CA LYS A 140 17.62 6.91 -11.51
C LYS A 140 16.73 8.04 -12.01
N GLY A 141 17.38 9.13 -12.38
CA GLY A 141 16.81 10.23 -13.16
C GLY A 141 16.28 11.37 -12.31
N PHE A 142 17.15 12.03 -11.55
CA PHE A 142 16.87 13.35 -10.97
C PHE A 142 16.65 14.36 -12.11
N GLN A 143 15.40 14.51 -12.56
CA GLN A 143 15.05 15.38 -13.68
C GLN A 143 15.18 16.85 -13.23
N LYS A 144 16.18 17.57 -13.75
CA LYS A 144 16.41 19.01 -13.47
C LYS A 144 15.15 19.86 -13.65
N THR A 145 14.27 19.49 -14.57
CA THR A 145 12.97 20.13 -14.82
C THR A 145 11.95 19.94 -13.69
N LEU A 146 12.00 18.84 -12.94
CA LEU A 146 11.18 18.64 -11.74
C LEU A 146 11.67 19.51 -10.58
N LEU A 147 13.00 19.67 -10.44
CA LEU A 147 13.60 20.52 -9.40
C LEU A 147 13.27 22.01 -9.57
N ALA A 148 13.40 22.54 -10.78
CA ALA A 148 13.04 23.93 -11.05
C ALA A 148 11.56 24.22 -10.71
N LYS A 149 10.67 23.26 -11.00
CA LYS A 149 9.24 23.37 -10.69
C LYS A 149 8.95 23.25 -9.19
N SER A 150 9.72 22.46 -8.45
CA SER A 150 9.61 22.42 -6.99
C SER A 150 9.97 23.74 -6.33
N PHE A 151 10.99 24.44 -6.83
CA PHE A 151 11.35 25.77 -6.32
C PHE A 151 10.23 26.79 -6.54
N ILE A 152 9.55 26.75 -7.69
CA ILE A 152 8.39 27.63 -7.95
C ILE A 152 7.28 27.38 -6.92
N ILE A 153 6.96 26.12 -6.62
CA ILE A 153 5.90 25.79 -5.65
C ILE A 153 6.27 26.23 -4.23
N ILE A 154 7.53 26.04 -3.83
CA ILE A 154 8.04 26.52 -2.53
C ILE A 154 7.95 28.05 -2.48
N ALA A 155 8.37 28.76 -3.53
CA ALA A 155 8.28 30.21 -3.60
C ALA A 155 6.84 30.71 -3.51
N ILE A 156 5.88 30.03 -4.18
CA ILE A 156 4.45 30.34 -4.06
C ILE A 156 3.97 30.12 -2.61
N ALA A 157 4.35 29.01 -1.97
CA ALA A 157 3.97 28.74 -0.57
C ALA A 157 4.56 29.79 0.40
N SER A 158 5.81 30.20 0.19
CA SER A 158 6.44 31.30 0.94
C SER A 158 5.79 32.65 0.68
N LEU A 159 5.27 32.90 -0.52
CA LEU A 159 4.51 34.12 -0.81
C LEU A 159 3.15 34.11 -0.11
N ILE A 160 2.50 32.95 0.00
CA ILE A 160 1.26 32.78 0.77
C ILE A 160 1.50 33.06 2.27
N THR A 161 2.66 32.69 2.84
CA THR A 161 2.93 32.98 4.26
C THR A 161 3.01 34.49 4.52
N LEU A 162 3.52 35.29 3.59
CA LEU A 162 3.56 36.75 3.71
C LEU A 162 2.17 37.40 3.77
N VAL A 163 1.15 36.76 3.21
CA VAL A 163 -0.24 37.26 3.31
C VAL A 163 -0.78 36.99 4.72
N LYS A 164 -0.69 38.01 5.59
CA LYS A 164 -1.08 37.97 7.01
C LYS A 164 -0.35 36.86 7.80
N PRO A 165 0.81 37.18 8.40
CA PRO A 165 1.65 36.18 9.01
C PRO A 165 0.99 35.55 10.24
N MET A 166 1.32 34.28 10.45
CA MET A 166 0.97 33.51 11.65
C MET A 166 2.07 33.62 12.71
N GLY A 167 1.96 32.86 13.80
CA GLY A 167 3.10 32.65 14.68
C GLY A 167 4.28 32.07 13.90
N PHE A 168 5.49 32.55 14.17
CA PHE A 168 6.72 32.15 13.45
C PHE A 168 6.90 30.63 13.35
N TYR A 169 6.64 29.91 14.45
CA TYR A 169 6.70 28.45 14.48
C TYR A 169 5.69 27.78 13.53
N GLU A 170 4.47 28.31 13.45
CA GLU A 170 3.39 27.75 12.64
C GLU A 170 3.70 27.88 11.14
N GLU A 171 4.31 28.99 10.74
CA GLU A 171 4.76 29.20 9.36
C GLU A 171 5.87 28.22 8.97
N ILE A 172 6.83 28.00 9.87
CA ILE A 172 7.87 27.00 9.68
C ILE A 172 7.25 25.61 9.49
N VAL A 173 6.32 25.22 10.36
CA VAL A 173 5.67 23.90 10.29
C VAL A 173 4.85 23.76 9.00
N TYR A 174 4.16 24.82 8.56
CA TYR A 174 3.45 24.79 7.27
C TYR A 174 4.39 24.59 6.09
N ILE A 175 5.48 25.38 6.00
CA ILE A 175 6.48 25.31 4.93
C ILE A 175 7.16 23.94 4.91
N LEU A 176 7.50 23.38 6.08
CA LEU A 176 8.06 22.04 6.19
C LEU A 176 7.12 20.99 5.59
N GLY A 177 5.81 21.09 5.85
CA GLY A 177 4.84 20.16 5.25
C GLY A 177 4.75 20.29 3.72
N VAL A 178 4.90 21.50 3.17
CA VAL A 178 4.97 21.72 1.71
C VAL A 178 6.24 21.09 1.14
N ILE A 179 7.40 21.33 1.76
CA ILE A 179 8.69 20.76 1.31
C ILE A 179 8.64 19.22 1.37
N PHE A 180 8.13 18.66 2.46
CA PHE A 180 8.10 17.22 2.67
C PHE A 180 7.16 16.52 1.66
N SER A 181 5.92 17.01 1.52
CA SER A 181 4.97 16.47 0.53
C SER A 181 5.52 16.55 -0.89
N LEU A 182 6.14 17.68 -1.25
CA LEU A 182 6.69 17.91 -2.57
C LEU A 182 7.92 17.03 -2.86
N SER A 183 8.82 16.85 -1.89
CA SER A 183 9.97 15.94 -2.05
C SER A 183 9.53 14.49 -2.31
N LEU A 184 8.50 14.02 -1.60
CA LEU A 184 7.93 12.69 -1.81
C LEU A 184 7.26 12.54 -3.18
N LEU A 185 6.54 13.55 -3.65
CA LEU A 185 5.90 13.54 -4.97
C LEU A 185 6.95 13.54 -6.10
N VAL A 186 8.07 14.24 -5.92
CA VAL A 186 9.20 14.28 -6.85
C VAL A 186 9.92 12.92 -6.89
N LEU A 187 10.23 12.35 -5.72
CA LEU A 187 10.90 11.04 -5.63
C LEU A 187 10.08 9.91 -6.29
N LYS A 188 8.75 10.01 -6.26
CA LYS A 188 7.84 9.04 -6.88
C LYS A 188 7.45 9.36 -8.34
N GLY A 189 8.09 10.36 -8.97
CA GLY A 189 7.91 10.65 -10.40
C GLY A 189 6.48 11.07 -10.78
N HIS A 190 5.72 11.71 -9.88
CA HIS A 190 4.33 12.05 -10.17
C HIS A 190 4.18 13.27 -11.12
N LYS A 191 3.11 13.26 -11.93
CA LYS A 191 2.79 14.33 -12.91
C LYS A 191 2.67 15.73 -12.26
N ILE A 192 3.00 16.76 -13.04
CA ILE A 192 3.06 18.19 -12.66
C ILE A 192 1.79 18.72 -11.98
N SER A 193 0.59 18.34 -12.43
CA SER A 193 -0.67 18.77 -11.79
C SER A 193 -0.79 18.29 -10.35
N ARG A 194 -0.08 17.21 -10.00
CA ARG A 194 -0.10 16.66 -8.65
C ARG A 194 0.84 17.40 -7.70
N ASN A 195 1.81 18.16 -8.21
CA ASN A 195 2.74 18.91 -7.36
C ASN A 195 2.07 20.15 -6.75
N LEU A 196 1.01 20.68 -7.38
CA LEU A 196 0.18 21.74 -6.77
C LEU A 196 -0.53 21.26 -5.50
N TYR A 197 -0.80 19.95 -5.35
CA TYR A 197 -1.34 19.41 -4.09
C TYR A 197 -0.39 19.60 -2.91
N ALA A 198 0.92 19.80 -3.14
CA ALA A 198 1.86 20.06 -2.06
C ALA A 198 1.56 21.38 -1.31
N ILE A 199 0.86 22.33 -1.94
CA ILE A 199 0.41 23.57 -1.27
C ILE A 199 -0.61 23.26 -0.17
N ALA A 200 -1.37 22.16 -0.31
CA ALA A 200 -2.24 21.65 0.75
C ALA A 200 -1.42 21.03 1.92
N SER A 201 -0.09 21.00 1.82
CA SER A 201 0.86 20.65 2.86
C SER A 201 0.52 19.30 3.48
N TRP A 202 0.33 19.27 4.80
CA TRP A 202 0.02 18.09 5.59
C TRP A 202 -1.19 17.29 5.08
N ILE A 203 -2.20 17.91 4.45
CA ILE A 203 -3.37 17.21 3.87
C ILE A 203 -2.94 16.22 2.78
N SER A 204 -1.95 16.60 1.98
CA SER A 204 -1.47 15.81 0.85
C SER A 204 -0.50 14.70 1.26
N LEU A 205 -0.02 14.72 2.51
CA LEU A 205 1.06 13.86 2.97
C LEU A 205 0.72 12.37 2.93
N PRO A 206 -0.44 11.90 3.45
CA PRO A 206 -0.76 10.47 3.45
C PRO A 206 -0.85 9.91 2.02
N TYR A 207 -1.38 10.71 1.09
CA TYR A 207 -1.38 10.37 -0.32
C TYR A 207 0.04 10.26 -0.88
N ALA A 208 0.89 11.26 -0.65
CA ALA A 208 2.27 11.24 -1.14
C ALA A 208 3.07 10.05 -0.58
N MET A 209 2.90 9.73 0.71
CA MET A 209 3.59 8.62 1.37
C MET A 209 3.09 7.25 0.94
N PHE A 210 1.78 7.02 0.92
CA PHE A 210 1.23 5.66 0.78
C PHE A 210 0.58 5.37 -0.56
N LYS A 211 0.64 6.30 -1.52
CA LYS A 211 0.16 5.99 -2.86
C LYS A 211 0.99 4.88 -3.51
N GLY A 212 0.25 3.98 -4.17
CA GLY A 212 0.73 2.74 -4.74
C GLY A 212 0.97 1.65 -3.69
N VAL A 213 0.69 1.88 -2.41
CA VAL A 213 0.71 0.84 -1.37
C VAL A 213 -0.64 0.15 -1.42
N ALA A 214 -0.73 -0.93 -2.18
CA ALA A 214 -1.88 -1.81 -2.06
C ALA A 214 -1.81 -2.49 -0.68
N THR A 215 -2.96 -2.62 -0.01
CA THR A 215 -3.09 -3.38 1.26
C THR A 215 -2.74 -4.85 1.09
N GLU A 216 -2.70 -5.32 -0.15
CA GLU A 216 -2.18 -6.63 -0.56
C GLU A 216 -0.87 -6.39 -1.32
N SER A 217 0.12 -7.28 -1.16
CA SER A 217 1.32 -7.25 -2.01
C SER A 217 0.87 -7.46 -3.46
N MET A 218 0.72 -6.38 -4.20
CA MET A 218 0.54 -6.44 -5.64
C MET A 218 1.92 -6.68 -6.24
N VAL A 219 2.05 -7.77 -6.99
CA VAL A 219 3.17 -7.93 -7.92
C VAL A 219 3.19 -6.69 -8.80
N GLU A 220 4.31 -5.96 -8.82
CA GLU A 220 4.50 -4.82 -9.72
C GLU A 220 4.23 -5.31 -11.16
N GLU A 221 3.13 -4.84 -11.76
CA GLU A 221 2.95 -4.87 -13.21
C GLU A 221 3.90 -3.84 -13.84
N GLU A 222 5.20 -4.08 -13.74
CA GLU A 222 6.19 -3.35 -14.53
C GLU A 222 7.11 -4.30 -15.29
N LYS A 223 7.06 -4.08 -16.61
CA LYS A 223 7.68 -4.82 -17.72
C LYS A 223 6.87 -6.05 -18.14
N ALA A 224 6.68 -6.18 -19.46
CA ALA A 224 6.18 -7.40 -20.07
C ALA A 224 7.11 -8.54 -19.67
N ILE A 225 6.75 -9.26 -18.60
CA ILE A 225 7.48 -10.43 -18.16
C ILE A 225 7.24 -11.48 -19.24
N GLU A 226 8.30 -11.80 -19.99
CA GLU A 226 8.33 -12.90 -20.94
C GLU A 226 7.99 -14.20 -20.18
N GLY A 227 6.88 -14.86 -20.54
CA GLY A 227 6.42 -16.05 -19.82
C GLY A 227 4.95 -16.42 -20.07
N VAL A 228 4.57 -17.62 -19.63
CA VAL A 228 3.21 -18.15 -19.72
C VAL A 228 2.34 -17.50 -18.65
N LYS A 229 1.34 -16.73 -19.06
CA LYS A 229 0.37 -16.15 -18.13
C LYS A 229 -0.50 -17.24 -17.51
N ILE A 230 -0.28 -17.57 -16.25
CA ILE A 230 -1.01 -18.62 -15.52
C ILE A 230 -2.37 -18.10 -15.08
N GLY A 231 -2.39 -16.98 -14.36
CA GLY A 231 -3.63 -16.43 -13.80
C GLY A 231 -3.36 -15.52 -12.62
N ARG A 232 -4.37 -15.36 -11.76
CA ARG A 232 -4.24 -14.54 -10.55
C ARG A 232 -3.53 -15.33 -9.44
N ILE A 233 -2.54 -14.71 -8.80
CA ILE A 233 -1.94 -15.23 -7.58
C ILE A 233 -2.78 -14.81 -6.38
N VAL A 234 -2.89 -15.72 -5.41
CA VAL A 234 -3.58 -15.49 -4.13
C VAL A 234 -2.61 -15.60 -2.95
N SER A 235 -1.57 -16.43 -3.10
CA SER A 235 -0.52 -16.57 -2.10
C SER A 235 0.76 -17.14 -2.71
N ARG A 236 1.89 -16.92 -2.00
CA ARG A 236 3.21 -17.50 -2.31
C ARG A 236 3.82 -18.12 -1.07
N LEU A 237 4.45 -19.28 -1.24
CA LEU A 237 5.22 -19.93 -0.18
C LEU A 237 6.57 -19.21 0.00
N VAL A 238 6.82 -18.72 1.21
CA VAL A 238 8.06 -18.00 1.56
C VAL A 238 8.64 -18.51 2.87
N TYR A 239 9.97 -18.43 3.02
CA TYR A 239 10.65 -18.75 4.26
C TYR A 239 10.93 -17.48 5.06
N GLY A 240 10.58 -17.45 6.34
CA GLY A 240 10.90 -16.35 7.23
C GLY A 240 10.01 -16.30 8.45
N LYS A 241 10.01 -15.17 9.16
CA LYS A 241 9.02 -14.93 10.22
C LYS A 241 7.64 -14.72 9.56
N PRO A 242 6.61 -15.49 9.95
CA PRO A 242 5.28 -15.36 9.36
C PRO A 242 4.68 -13.96 9.53
N ALA A 243 4.28 -13.34 8.42
CA ALA A 243 3.58 -12.06 8.37
C ALA A 243 2.62 -12.08 7.16
N ASN A 244 1.42 -11.49 7.28
CA ASN A 244 0.40 -11.50 6.23
C ASN A 244 0.13 -12.91 5.69
N VAL A 245 -0.13 -13.86 6.59
CA VAL A 245 -0.24 -15.28 6.25
C VAL A 245 -1.59 -15.58 5.59
N TRP A 246 -1.57 -16.28 4.46
CA TRP A 246 -2.75 -16.79 3.79
C TRP A 246 -3.20 -18.09 4.48
N LEU A 247 -4.14 -17.95 5.40
CA LEU A 247 -4.76 -19.05 6.13
C LEU A 247 -6.27 -18.85 6.17
N LYS A 248 -7.03 -19.87 5.78
CA LYS A 248 -8.50 -19.87 5.95
C LYS A 248 -8.91 -19.97 7.42
N GLU A 249 -8.09 -20.63 8.24
CA GLU A 249 -8.36 -20.85 9.66
C GLU A 249 -7.19 -20.36 10.52
N LYS A 250 -7.49 -19.87 11.73
CA LYS A 250 -6.48 -19.37 12.68
C LYS A 250 -5.68 -20.52 13.30
N LEU A 251 -4.75 -21.10 12.55
CA LEU A 251 -3.77 -22.04 13.10
C LEU A 251 -2.71 -21.31 13.93
N HIS A 252 -2.09 -22.03 14.87
CA HIS A 252 -0.98 -21.49 15.66
C HIS A 252 0.22 -21.22 14.76
N ILE A 253 0.47 -19.94 14.49
CA ILE A 253 1.59 -19.51 13.66
C ILE A 253 2.90 -19.66 14.47
N PRO A 254 3.92 -20.37 13.96
CA PRO A 254 5.21 -20.51 14.63
C PRO A 254 5.87 -19.15 14.87
N LYS A 255 6.50 -18.97 16.03
CA LYS A 255 7.29 -17.75 16.34
C LYS A 255 8.68 -17.76 15.69
N SER A 256 9.18 -18.94 15.31
CA SER A 256 10.45 -19.13 14.62
C SER A 256 10.31 -18.96 13.11
N PRO A 257 11.41 -18.61 12.40
CA PRO A 257 11.44 -18.65 10.95
C PRO A 257 10.96 -20.01 10.44
N SER A 258 9.98 -20.00 9.54
CA SER A 258 9.35 -21.20 8.98
C SER A 258 8.86 -20.90 7.57
N TRP A 259 8.51 -21.96 6.84
CA TRP A 259 7.81 -21.83 5.57
C TRP A 259 6.34 -21.50 5.82
N TYR A 260 5.84 -20.44 5.20
CA TYR A 260 4.44 -20.04 5.30
C TYR A 260 3.92 -19.47 3.98
N TRP A 261 2.61 -19.62 3.75
CA TRP A 261 1.95 -18.97 2.64
C TRP A 261 1.71 -17.50 2.98
N ARG A 262 2.34 -16.58 2.26
CA ARG A 262 2.07 -15.15 2.36
C ARG A 262 0.96 -14.78 1.38
N VAL A 263 0.00 -13.97 1.80
CA VAL A 263 -1.01 -13.37 0.91
C VAL A 263 -0.28 -12.57 -0.16
N GLU A 264 -0.60 -12.82 -1.42
CA GLU A 264 -0.04 -12.10 -2.57
C GLU A 264 -1.12 -11.95 -3.64
N SER A 265 -1.18 -10.78 -4.27
CA SER A 265 -2.19 -10.43 -5.26
C SER A 265 -1.52 -10.00 -6.57
N GLY A 266 -2.20 -10.23 -7.69
CA GLY A 266 -1.71 -9.84 -9.01
C GLY A 266 -1.77 -10.99 -10.00
N THR A 267 -1.08 -10.83 -11.12
CA THR A 267 -0.98 -11.85 -12.17
C THR A 267 0.33 -12.61 -12.01
N TYR A 268 0.27 -13.94 -12.00
CA TYR A 268 1.45 -14.79 -12.09
C TYR A 268 1.73 -15.20 -13.54
N THR A 269 2.97 -14.95 -13.95
CA THR A 269 3.52 -15.36 -15.24
C THR A 269 4.69 -16.30 -14.98
N TYR A 270 4.60 -17.51 -15.55
CA TYR A 270 5.64 -18.53 -15.41
C TYR A 270 6.66 -18.38 -16.55
N ASN A 271 7.91 -18.11 -16.19
CA ASN A 271 9.03 -18.20 -17.12
C ASN A 271 9.88 -19.42 -16.72
N PRO A 272 10.02 -20.43 -17.60
CA PRO A 272 10.77 -21.64 -17.27
C PRO A 272 12.23 -21.31 -16.92
N TYR A 273 12.89 -20.43 -17.66
CA TYR A 273 14.31 -20.12 -17.48
C TYR A 273 14.63 -19.22 -16.29
N SER A 274 13.62 -18.64 -15.63
CA SER A 274 13.83 -17.82 -14.43
C SER A 274 13.67 -18.61 -13.13
N GLN A 275 13.39 -19.91 -13.18
CA GLN A 275 13.16 -20.71 -11.97
C GLN A 275 14.46 -21.33 -11.46
N ILE A 276 14.60 -21.39 -10.13
CA ILE A 276 15.66 -22.18 -9.47
C ILE A 276 15.44 -23.68 -9.73
N ASN A 277 14.17 -24.09 -9.83
CA ASN A 277 13.75 -25.45 -10.11
C ASN A 277 12.62 -25.43 -11.15
N TYR A 278 12.78 -26.21 -12.22
CA TYR A 278 11.86 -26.24 -13.36
C TYR A 278 10.60 -27.09 -13.09
N HIS A 279 10.58 -27.89 -12.02
CA HIS A 279 9.45 -28.76 -11.72
C HIS A 279 8.22 -27.97 -11.25
N ILE A 280 7.05 -28.34 -11.78
CA ILE A 280 5.76 -27.73 -11.45
C ILE A 280 4.87 -28.78 -10.79
N LEU A 281 4.34 -28.47 -9.61
CA LEU A 281 3.30 -29.26 -8.95
C LEU A 281 1.94 -28.59 -9.14
N ILE A 282 1.00 -29.28 -9.80
CA ILE A 282 -0.38 -28.84 -9.97
C ILE A 282 -1.28 -29.71 -9.08
N ALA A 283 -1.81 -29.14 -8.00
CA ALA A 283 -2.66 -29.83 -7.05
C ALA A 283 -4.05 -29.18 -6.94
N GLY A 284 -5.08 -29.99 -6.68
CA GLY A 284 -6.47 -29.54 -6.52
C GLY A 284 -7.47 -30.68 -6.58
N SER A 285 -8.69 -30.48 -6.06
CA SER A 285 -9.77 -31.48 -6.13
C SER A 285 -10.25 -31.73 -7.56
N SER A 286 -11.07 -32.76 -7.78
CA SER A 286 -11.66 -33.00 -9.10
C SER A 286 -12.50 -31.79 -9.55
N GLY A 287 -12.46 -31.47 -10.85
CA GLY A 287 -13.18 -30.34 -11.43
C GLY A 287 -12.56 -28.95 -11.22
N THR A 288 -11.42 -28.81 -10.51
CA THR A 288 -10.79 -27.49 -10.28
C THR A 288 -9.97 -26.95 -11.44
N GLY A 289 -9.95 -27.64 -12.59
CA GLY A 289 -9.24 -27.21 -13.79
C GLY A 289 -7.77 -27.62 -13.89
N LYS A 290 -7.29 -28.61 -13.10
CA LYS A 290 -5.90 -29.13 -13.18
C LYS A 290 -5.48 -29.45 -14.61
N SER A 291 -6.27 -30.26 -15.31
CA SER A 291 -5.95 -30.68 -16.69
C SER A 291 -6.05 -29.53 -17.68
N SER A 292 -6.95 -28.56 -17.44
CA SER A 292 -7.02 -27.35 -18.26
C SER A 292 -5.75 -26.50 -18.13
N LEU A 293 -5.23 -26.37 -16.90
CA LEU A 293 -3.98 -25.66 -16.65
C LEU A 293 -2.78 -26.37 -17.28
N ALA A 294 -2.69 -27.69 -17.13
CA ALA A 294 -1.62 -28.50 -17.71
C ALA A 294 -1.61 -28.42 -19.24
N LYS A 295 -2.78 -28.54 -19.89
CA LYS A 295 -2.91 -28.37 -21.36
C LYS A 295 -2.45 -27.01 -21.83
N LYS A 296 -2.82 -25.95 -21.10
CA LYS A 296 -2.36 -24.58 -21.40
C LYS A 296 -0.84 -24.49 -21.28
N LEU A 297 -0.25 -25.00 -20.21
CA LEU A 297 1.19 -25.01 -20.01
C LEU A 297 1.90 -25.75 -21.14
N ILE A 298 1.45 -26.95 -21.52
CA ILE A 298 2.04 -27.72 -22.62
C ILE A 298 2.06 -26.90 -23.92
N LYS A 299 0.91 -26.33 -24.31
CA LYS A 299 0.81 -25.52 -25.53
C LYS A 299 1.73 -24.31 -25.50
N GLU A 300 1.67 -23.53 -24.42
CA GLU A 300 2.41 -22.27 -24.31
C GLU A 300 3.91 -22.52 -24.19
N LEU A 301 4.33 -23.57 -23.47
CA LEU A 301 5.74 -23.94 -23.37
C LEU A 301 6.31 -24.39 -24.72
N TYR A 302 5.54 -25.15 -25.48
CA TYR A 302 5.92 -25.57 -26.82
C TYR A 302 5.94 -24.38 -27.79
N TYR A 303 4.88 -23.58 -27.85
CA TYR A 303 4.80 -22.48 -28.82
C TYR A 303 5.79 -21.34 -28.55
N GLN A 304 6.03 -21.00 -27.28
CA GLN A 304 6.89 -19.86 -26.94
C GLN A 304 8.38 -20.24 -26.86
N TRP A 305 8.71 -21.47 -26.45
CA TRP A 305 10.12 -21.88 -26.25
C TRP A 305 10.52 -23.19 -26.93
N ALA A 306 9.64 -23.78 -27.76
CA ALA A 306 9.90 -25.06 -28.44
C ALA A 306 10.32 -26.19 -27.48
N ILE A 307 9.82 -26.17 -26.24
CA ILE A 307 10.16 -27.19 -25.25
C ILE A 307 9.39 -28.48 -25.60
N PRO A 308 10.08 -29.59 -25.92
CA PRO A 308 9.42 -30.86 -26.20
C PRO A 308 8.75 -31.40 -24.94
N CYS A 309 7.63 -32.11 -25.11
CA CYS A 309 6.88 -32.68 -24.00
C CYS A 309 6.58 -34.16 -24.23
N LEU A 310 6.66 -34.93 -23.14
CA LEU A 310 6.16 -36.29 -23.05
C LEU A 310 4.99 -36.27 -22.06
N VAL A 311 3.84 -36.81 -22.46
CA VAL A 311 2.64 -36.85 -21.62
C VAL A 311 2.23 -38.29 -21.39
N ILE A 312 2.13 -38.66 -20.11
CA ILE A 312 1.54 -39.93 -19.69
C ILE A 312 0.07 -39.64 -19.37
N ASP A 313 -0.83 -40.15 -20.20
CA ASP A 313 -2.25 -39.80 -20.19
C ASP A 313 -3.15 -41.04 -20.03
N PRO A 314 -3.46 -41.47 -18.80
CA PRO A 314 -4.30 -42.64 -18.58
C PRO A 314 -5.77 -42.45 -18.94
N HIS A 315 -6.22 -41.21 -19.19
CA HIS A 315 -7.64 -40.88 -19.38
C HIS A 315 -7.94 -40.21 -20.73
N ASN A 316 -6.97 -40.20 -21.66
CA ASN A 316 -7.06 -39.57 -22.97
C ASN A 316 -7.48 -38.09 -22.91
N GLU A 317 -7.16 -37.38 -21.83
CA GLU A 317 -7.51 -35.97 -21.67
C GLU A 317 -6.67 -35.08 -22.59
N TYR A 318 -5.43 -35.48 -22.91
CA TYR A 318 -4.42 -34.67 -23.58
C TYR A 318 -4.23 -35.01 -25.06
N VAL A 319 -4.78 -36.13 -25.55
CA VAL A 319 -4.69 -36.59 -26.96
C VAL A 319 -4.91 -35.45 -27.96
N LYS A 320 -6.05 -34.73 -27.86
CA LYS A 320 -6.36 -33.62 -28.77
C LYS A 320 -5.31 -32.52 -28.76
N VAL A 321 -4.74 -32.21 -27.60
CA VAL A 321 -3.71 -31.17 -27.47
C VAL A 321 -2.40 -31.62 -28.12
N ILE A 322 -2.04 -32.88 -27.99
CA ILE A 322 -0.85 -33.44 -28.63
C ILE A 322 -1.03 -33.47 -30.15
N GLU A 323 -2.18 -33.90 -30.65
CA GLU A 323 -2.51 -33.90 -32.09
C GLU A 323 -2.50 -32.47 -32.66
N GLU A 324 -3.08 -31.50 -31.97
CA GLU A 324 -3.05 -30.08 -32.36
C GLU A 324 -1.63 -29.50 -32.46
N LEU A 325 -0.70 -30.02 -31.65
CA LEU A 325 0.71 -29.64 -31.67
C LEU A 325 1.53 -30.44 -32.70
N GLY A 326 0.89 -31.32 -33.49
CA GLY A 326 1.56 -32.20 -34.44
C GLY A 326 2.37 -33.32 -33.79
N GLY A 327 2.09 -33.62 -32.52
CA GLY A 327 2.78 -34.67 -31.75
C GLY A 327 2.27 -36.08 -32.06
N ILE A 328 3.03 -37.07 -31.58
CA ILE A 328 2.73 -38.49 -31.78
C ILE A 328 1.94 -39.00 -30.57
N VAL A 329 0.80 -39.64 -30.82
CA VAL A 329 -0.01 -40.30 -29.80
C VAL A 329 0.26 -41.80 -29.86
N VAL A 330 0.84 -42.34 -28.79
CA VAL A 330 1.14 -43.78 -28.65
C VAL A 330 0.12 -44.39 -27.70
N ASP A 331 -0.68 -45.33 -28.19
CA ASP A 331 -1.65 -46.06 -27.40
C ASP A 331 -1.01 -47.34 -26.84
N ALA A 332 -0.70 -47.33 -25.54
CA ALA A 332 -0.06 -48.44 -24.85
C ALA A 332 -0.94 -49.72 -24.81
N SER A 333 -2.23 -49.64 -25.10
CA SER A 333 -3.09 -50.82 -25.26
C SER A 333 -2.88 -51.54 -26.60
N LYS A 334 -2.29 -50.86 -27.58
CA LYS A 334 -2.03 -51.37 -28.94
C LYS A 334 -0.54 -51.60 -29.19
N ILE A 335 0.30 -50.77 -28.58
CA ILE A 335 1.75 -50.80 -28.71
C ILE A 335 2.32 -51.19 -27.36
N SER A 336 2.86 -52.42 -27.26
CA SER A 336 3.51 -52.89 -26.05
C SER A 336 4.93 -52.33 -25.99
N ILE A 337 5.27 -51.68 -24.88
CA ILE A 337 6.65 -51.33 -24.55
C ILE A 337 7.25 -52.56 -23.86
N ASN A 338 8.38 -53.06 -24.34
CA ASN A 338 9.04 -54.20 -23.71
C ASN A 338 9.90 -53.71 -22.53
N PRO A 339 9.54 -54.04 -21.27
CA PRO A 339 10.34 -53.59 -20.12
C PRO A 339 11.70 -54.29 -20.02
N LEU A 340 11.93 -55.37 -20.79
CA LEU A 340 13.23 -56.06 -20.91
C LEU A 340 14.09 -55.51 -22.04
N GLU A 341 13.53 -54.64 -22.88
CA GLU A 341 14.26 -53.88 -23.89
C GLU A 341 15.00 -52.76 -23.15
N LEU A 342 16.18 -53.11 -22.65
CA LEU A 342 17.16 -52.16 -22.17
C LEU A 342 17.80 -51.55 -23.43
N ASP A 343 17.20 -50.50 -23.96
CA ASP A 343 17.92 -49.67 -24.92
C ASP A 343 19.23 -49.22 -24.24
N GLU A 344 20.36 -49.57 -24.86
CA GLU A 344 21.63 -48.94 -24.54
C GLU A 344 21.48 -47.44 -24.83
N CYS A 345 21.27 -46.64 -23.78
CA CYS A 345 21.35 -45.19 -23.86
C CYS A 345 22.72 -44.80 -24.43
N SER A 346 22.79 -44.57 -25.74
CA SER A 346 23.95 -44.03 -26.47
C SER A 346 23.72 -42.57 -26.84
#